data_AF-A0A812MB61-F1
#
_entry.id   AF-A0A812MB61-F1
#
_cell.length_a   1.000
_cell.length_b   1.000
_cell.length_c   1.000
_cell.angle_alpha   90.00
_cell.angle_beta   90.00
_cell.angle_gamma   90.00
#
_symmetry.space_group_name_H-M   'P 1'
#
loop_
_entity.id
_entity.type
_entity.pdbx_description
1 polymer ?
#
loop_
_entity_poly.entity_id
_entity_poly.type
_entity_poly.pdbx_seq_one_letter_code
_entity_poly.pdbx_strand_id
1 'polypeptide(L)'
;MRVSRVVRAVQQRWGVIFDIDGVLIQGYKPIPGAAEALRALDDARVPYAFMTNGGGVLEAQKAADLATRLGRSEPFGANRMLLSHTPFRALADRFQDRRVLIVGASRTAEVAASYGFDFTSGLAVTTPQIVSGTPEICPFPPLATTTLPGVNVNAPDAPAIEAVLIFYEPNDWGTELQVITDAVAGGRPMGFGDKQVAEVWASNADFLWRAGYPVSRLGNGAFLESLKAVWCRRTGHDLKIQECGKPHKVQFDAAEAMLAEVAGVSTSSFSRIYMIGDNPAADIRGANAAEGPWRSILVRTGVYQGPSHFTGDAAE
;
A
#
# COMPACT_ATOMS: atom_id res chain seq x y z
N MET A 1 -54.59 -19.93 -17.11
CA MET A 1 -53.53 -20.27 -16.12
C MET A 1 -52.22 -20.52 -16.85
N ARG A 2 -51.34 -19.52 -16.92
CA ARG A 2 -49.92 -19.70 -17.30
C ARG A 2 -49.12 -19.15 -16.13
N VAL A 3 -48.68 -20.04 -15.26
CA VAL A 3 -47.86 -19.69 -14.09
C VAL A 3 -46.52 -19.21 -14.63
N SER A 4 -46.27 -17.93 -14.39
CA SER A 4 -45.03 -17.19 -14.55
C SER A 4 -43.83 -18.00 -14.06
N ARG A 5 -42.94 -18.38 -14.99
CA ARG A 5 -41.58 -18.82 -14.66
C ARG A 5 -40.73 -17.58 -14.37
N VAL A 6 -41.06 -16.87 -13.29
CA VAL A 6 -40.10 -15.99 -12.62
C VAL A 6 -39.15 -16.93 -11.91
N VAL A 7 -38.17 -17.44 -12.66
CA VAL A 7 -36.93 -17.89 -12.04
C VAL A 7 -36.30 -16.59 -11.54
N ARG A 8 -36.61 -16.20 -10.30
CA ARG A 8 -35.64 -15.42 -9.51
C ARG A 8 -34.42 -16.32 -9.47
N ALA A 9 -33.51 -16.14 -10.43
CA ALA A 9 -32.15 -16.61 -10.27
C ALA A 9 -31.75 -16.08 -8.91
N VAL A 10 -31.45 -16.98 -7.99
CA VAL A 10 -30.61 -16.62 -6.85
C VAL A 10 -29.35 -16.10 -7.51
N GLN A 11 -29.27 -14.78 -7.72
CA GLN A 11 -28.10 -14.12 -8.28
C GLN A 11 -27.00 -14.53 -7.31
N GLN A 12 -26.16 -15.49 -7.70
CA GLN A 12 -25.00 -15.81 -6.89
C GLN A 12 -24.12 -14.57 -6.94
N ARG A 13 -24.22 -13.74 -5.90
CA ARG A 13 -23.43 -12.53 -5.75
C ARG A 13 -22.15 -12.95 -5.08
N TRP A 14 -21.19 -13.33 -5.90
CA TRP A 14 -19.81 -13.48 -5.50
C TRP A 14 -18.95 -12.55 -6.33
N GLY A 15 -17.78 -12.21 -5.83
CA GLY A 15 -16.82 -11.39 -6.55
C GLY A 15 -15.39 -11.81 -6.23
N VAL A 16 -14.45 -11.19 -6.91
CA VAL A 16 -13.04 -11.56 -6.84
C VAL A 16 -12.18 -10.33 -6.57
N ILE A 17 -11.25 -10.45 -5.64
CA ILE A 17 -10.20 -9.48 -5.41
C ILE A 17 -8.88 -10.15 -5.78
N PHE A 18 -8.14 -9.53 -6.69
CA PHE A 18 -6.83 -10.01 -7.11
C PHE A 18 -5.73 -9.19 -6.44
N ASP A 19 -4.75 -9.85 -5.84
CA ASP A 19 -3.42 -9.27 -5.79
C ASP A 19 -2.82 -9.14 -7.21
N ILE A 20 -1.76 -8.35 -7.37
CA ILE A 20 -1.15 -8.03 -8.65
C ILE A 20 0.19 -8.75 -8.84
N ASP A 21 1.14 -8.51 -7.95
CA ASP A 21 2.55 -8.88 -8.12
C ASP A 21 2.77 -10.33 -7.64
N GLY A 22 2.97 -11.25 -8.57
CA GLY A 22 3.00 -12.69 -8.30
C GLY A 22 1.68 -13.39 -8.60
N VAL A 23 0.63 -12.65 -8.98
CA VAL A 23 -0.69 -13.21 -9.37
C VAL A 23 -1.06 -12.90 -10.81
N LEU A 24 -1.04 -11.63 -11.21
CA LEU A 24 -1.38 -11.19 -12.56
C LEU A 24 -0.14 -10.87 -13.39
N ILE A 25 0.91 -10.35 -12.75
CA ILE A 25 2.17 -9.99 -13.37
C ILE A 25 3.34 -10.41 -12.46
N GLN A 26 4.53 -10.57 -13.03
CA GLN A 26 5.79 -10.69 -12.30
C GLN A 26 6.78 -9.65 -12.83
N GLY A 27 7.00 -8.59 -12.06
CA GLY A 27 7.64 -7.38 -12.58
C GLY A 27 6.84 -6.83 -13.76
N TYR A 28 7.44 -6.74 -14.94
CA TYR A 28 6.79 -6.22 -16.15
C TYR A 28 6.11 -7.29 -17.01
N LYS A 29 6.26 -8.58 -16.68
CA LYS A 29 5.76 -9.68 -17.50
C LYS A 29 4.39 -10.15 -17.01
N PRO A 30 3.37 -10.31 -17.87
CA PRO A 30 2.12 -10.93 -17.48
C PRO A 30 2.32 -12.40 -17.10
N ILE A 31 1.60 -12.86 -16.08
CA ILE A 31 1.55 -14.28 -15.74
C ILE A 31 0.67 -15.01 -16.77
N PRO A 32 1.11 -16.14 -17.33
CA PRO A 32 0.30 -16.91 -18.28
C PRO A 32 -1.07 -17.26 -17.71
N GLY A 33 -2.14 -16.99 -18.46
CA GLY A 33 -3.52 -17.22 -18.03
C GLY A 33 -4.18 -16.06 -17.30
N ALA A 34 -3.43 -15.01 -16.89
CA ALA A 34 -3.98 -13.88 -16.15
C ALA A 34 -5.02 -13.09 -16.97
N ALA A 35 -4.68 -12.76 -18.22
CA ALA A 35 -5.60 -12.04 -19.11
C ALA A 35 -6.84 -12.89 -19.45
N GLU A 36 -6.65 -14.19 -19.67
CA GLU A 36 -7.72 -15.17 -19.91
C GLU A 36 -8.67 -15.25 -18.72
N ALA A 37 -8.15 -15.30 -17.49
CA ALA A 37 -8.94 -15.35 -16.27
C ALA A 37 -9.80 -14.10 -16.09
N LEU A 38 -9.23 -12.90 -16.30
CA LEU A 38 -9.99 -11.65 -16.23
C LEU A 38 -11.07 -11.56 -17.32
N ARG A 39 -10.77 -12.00 -18.56
CA ARG A 39 -11.78 -12.07 -19.64
C ARG A 39 -12.91 -13.03 -19.29
N ALA A 40 -12.62 -14.19 -18.69
CA ALA A 40 -13.65 -15.12 -18.25
C ALA A 40 -14.58 -14.52 -17.19
N LEU A 41 -14.06 -13.68 -16.28
CA LEU A 41 -14.87 -12.94 -15.31
C LEU A 41 -15.70 -11.84 -15.97
N ASP A 42 -15.14 -11.11 -16.94
CA ASP A 42 -15.86 -10.12 -17.75
C ASP A 42 -17.04 -10.78 -18.48
N ASP A 43 -16.81 -11.92 -19.16
CA ASP A 43 -17.84 -12.68 -19.91
C ASP A 43 -18.94 -13.23 -18.98
N ALA A 44 -18.56 -13.71 -17.80
CA ALA A 44 -19.48 -14.20 -16.77
C ALA A 44 -20.16 -13.07 -15.98
N ARG A 45 -19.81 -11.81 -16.23
CA ARG A 45 -20.27 -10.61 -15.50
C ARG A 45 -20.06 -10.73 -13.99
N VAL A 46 -18.92 -11.30 -13.59
CA VAL A 46 -18.52 -11.39 -12.19
C VAL A 46 -17.76 -10.11 -11.82
N PRO A 47 -18.15 -9.38 -10.76
CA PRO A 47 -17.42 -8.21 -10.34
C PRO A 47 -16.04 -8.60 -9.78
N TYR A 48 -15.01 -7.85 -10.18
CA TYR A 48 -13.69 -7.97 -9.61
C TYR A 48 -13.00 -6.62 -9.47
N ALA A 49 -12.07 -6.56 -8.51
CA ALA A 49 -11.18 -5.44 -8.27
C ALA A 49 -9.77 -5.94 -7.93
N PHE A 50 -8.83 -5.00 -7.82
CA PHE A 50 -7.42 -5.26 -7.56
C PHE A 50 -7.02 -4.67 -6.21
N MET A 51 -6.31 -5.44 -5.39
CA MET A 51 -5.81 -5.02 -4.08
C MET A 51 -4.34 -5.39 -3.94
N THR A 52 -3.47 -4.39 -3.99
CA THR A 52 -2.00 -4.57 -3.92
C THR A 52 -1.41 -3.79 -2.75
N ASN A 53 -0.35 -4.34 -2.15
CA ASN A 53 0.49 -3.60 -1.20
C ASN A 53 1.54 -2.71 -1.91
N GLY A 54 1.63 -2.79 -3.25
CA GLY A 54 2.36 -1.84 -4.07
C GLY A 54 1.75 -0.43 -4.04
N GLY A 55 2.54 0.56 -4.41
CA GLY A 55 2.15 1.97 -4.29
C GLY A 55 3.09 2.92 -5.04
N GLY A 56 3.07 4.19 -4.63
CA GLY A 56 3.97 5.24 -5.14
C GLY A 56 3.49 5.94 -6.41
N VAL A 57 2.28 5.62 -6.88
CA VAL A 57 1.61 6.20 -8.05
C VAL A 57 0.11 6.32 -7.80
N LEU A 58 -0.61 7.06 -8.64
CA LEU A 58 -2.08 7.17 -8.55
C LEU A 58 -2.76 5.84 -8.93
N GLU A 59 -3.95 5.59 -8.40
CA GLU A 59 -4.78 4.41 -8.73
C GLU A 59 -5.03 4.31 -10.24
N ALA A 60 -5.35 5.44 -10.89
CA ALA A 60 -5.56 5.51 -12.33
C ALA A 60 -4.30 5.14 -13.14
N GLN A 61 -3.12 5.57 -12.66
CA GLN A 61 -1.85 5.25 -13.31
C GLN A 61 -1.52 3.76 -13.17
N LYS A 62 -1.70 3.18 -11.98
CA LYS A 62 -1.50 1.74 -11.77
C LYS A 62 -2.50 0.90 -12.58
N ALA A 63 -3.77 1.34 -12.65
CA ALA A 63 -4.81 0.66 -13.43
C ALA A 63 -4.49 0.65 -14.94
N ALA A 64 -4.00 1.76 -15.49
CA ALA A 64 -3.56 1.86 -16.88
C ALA A 64 -2.30 1.02 -17.18
N ASP A 65 -1.31 1.06 -16.28
CA ASP A 65 -0.09 0.25 -16.39
C ASP A 65 -0.41 -1.26 -16.36
N LEU A 66 -1.25 -1.71 -15.41
CA LEU A 66 -1.69 -3.11 -15.34
C LEU A 66 -2.42 -3.55 -16.61
N ALA A 67 -3.34 -2.73 -17.13
CA ALA A 67 -4.06 -3.01 -18.37
C ALA A 67 -3.10 -3.18 -19.55
N THR A 68 -2.12 -2.27 -19.66
CA THR A 68 -1.08 -2.31 -20.72
C THR A 68 -0.25 -3.59 -20.63
N ARG A 69 0.20 -3.98 -19.42
CA ARG A 69 0.98 -5.21 -19.20
C ARG A 69 0.19 -6.48 -19.53
N LEU A 70 -1.12 -6.46 -19.34
CA LEU A 70 -2.03 -7.55 -19.68
C LEU A 70 -2.50 -7.50 -21.15
N GLY A 71 -1.96 -6.61 -21.98
CA GLY A 71 -2.26 -6.51 -23.40
C GLY A 71 -3.67 -6.00 -23.71
N ARG A 72 -4.29 -5.24 -22.79
CA ARG A 72 -5.60 -4.61 -23.02
C ARG A 72 -5.43 -3.28 -23.74
N SER A 73 -6.37 -2.96 -24.63
CA SER A 73 -6.42 -1.67 -25.31
C SER A 73 -6.96 -0.54 -24.43
N GLU A 74 -7.82 -0.88 -23.45
CA GLU A 74 -8.46 0.07 -22.55
C GLU A 74 -7.96 -0.11 -21.11
N PRO A 75 -7.76 0.98 -20.36
CA PRO A 75 -7.36 0.92 -18.96
C PRO A 75 -8.46 0.31 -18.08
N PHE A 76 -8.07 -0.31 -16.98
CA PHE A 76 -9.03 -0.61 -15.92
C PHE A 76 -9.49 0.71 -15.27
N GLY A 77 -10.72 0.73 -14.75
CA GLY A 77 -11.20 1.87 -13.97
C GLY A 77 -10.40 2.06 -12.69
N ALA A 78 -10.07 3.31 -12.35
CA ALA A 78 -9.39 3.63 -11.09
C ALA A 78 -10.20 3.19 -9.85
N ASN A 79 -11.53 3.16 -9.96
CA ASN A 79 -12.45 2.64 -8.95
C ASN A 79 -12.38 1.11 -8.77
N ARG A 80 -11.49 0.42 -9.48
CA ARG A 80 -11.19 -1.02 -9.28
C ARG A 80 -9.79 -1.25 -8.70
N MET A 81 -9.04 -0.19 -8.38
CA MET A 81 -7.64 -0.30 -8.00
C MET A 81 -7.44 0.21 -6.57
N LEU A 82 -7.16 -0.72 -5.65
CA LEU A 82 -6.82 -0.42 -4.27
C LEU A 82 -5.32 -0.64 -4.04
N LEU A 83 -4.57 0.45 -3.91
CA LEU A 83 -3.15 0.45 -3.57
C LEU A 83 -2.99 0.43 -2.04
N SER A 84 -1.76 0.22 -1.55
CA SER A 84 -1.46 0.24 -0.11
C SER A 84 -1.86 1.55 0.56
N HIS A 85 -1.61 2.68 -0.11
CA HIS A 85 -1.88 4.01 0.42
C HIS A 85 -3.29 4.52 0.16
N THR A 86 -4.14 3.83 -0.62
CA THR A 86 -5.50 4.34 -0.93
C THR A 86 -6.34 4.66 0.32
N PRO A 87 -6.31 3.87 1.42
CA PRO A 87 -6.99 4.23 2.66
C PRO A 87 -6.48 5.53 3.32
N PHE A 88 -5.27 6.00 3.00
CA PHE A 88 -4.75 7.26 3.54
C PHE A 88 -5.50 8.49 3.04
N ARG A 89 -6.39 8.36 2.06
CA ARG A 89 -7.35 9.42 1.71
C ARG A 89 -8.16 9.88 2.93
N ALA A 90 -8.60 8.95 3.79
CA ALA A 90 -9.31 9.30 5.02
C ALA A 90 -8.40 9.97 6.07
N LEU A 91 -7.08 9.79 5.97
CA LEU A 91 -6.13 10.48 6.84
C LEU A 91 -5.93 11.95 6.43
N ALA A 92 -6.14 12.30 5.16
CA ALA A 92 -6.10 13.70 4.73
C ALA A 92 -7.14 14.52 5.50
N ASP A 93 -8.39 14.03 5.61
CA ASP A 93 -9.45 14.68 6.38
C ASP A 93 -9.11 14.77 7.88
N ARG A 94 -8.51 13.71 8.44
CA ARG A 94 -8.12 13.65 9.86
C ARG A 94 -7.00 14.62 10.22
N PHE A 95 -6.06 14.85 9.30
CA PHE A 95 -4.90 15.69 9.52
C PHE A 95 -4.97 17.03 8.75
N GLN A 96 -6.15 17.45 8.29
CA GLN A 96 -6.32 18.62 7.41
C GLN A 96 -5.73 19.92 7.95
N ASP A 97 -5.79 20.12 9.28
CA ASP A 97 -5.24 21.30 9.98
C ASP A 97 -3.95 20.99 10.76
N ARG A 98 -3.37 19.80 10.56
CA ARG A 98 -2.22 19.30 11.30
C ARG A 98 -1.04 19.13 10.38
N ARG A 99 0.16 19.39 10.89
CA ARG A 99 1.36 19.27 10.08
C ARG A 99 1.81 17.82 10.00
N VAL A 100 2.04 17.31 8.79
CA VAL A 100 2.41 15.93 8.52
C VAL A 100 3.66 15.82 7.63
N LEU A 101 4.46 14.81 7.92
CA LEU A 101 5.58 14.40 7.08
C LEU A 101 5.14 13.26 6.17
N ILE A 102 5.20 13.48 4.85
CA ILE A 102 4.89 12.51 3.81
C ILE A 102 6.19 11.84 3.37
N VAL A 103 6.23 10.51 3.49
CA VAL A 103 7.40 9.67 3.20
C VAL A 103 7.09 8.66 2.11
N GLY A 104 8.00 8.54 1.14
CA GLY A 104 8.00 7.47 0.16
C GLY A 104 8.63 7.84 -1.17
N ALA A 105 9.06 6.83 -1.94
CA ALA A 105 9.66 7.04 -3.25
C ALA A 105 8.63 7.39 -4.35
N SER A 106 9.10 7.45 -5.60
CA SER A 106 8.27 7.64 -6.80
C SER A 106 7.49 8.96 -6.78
N ARG A 107 6.17 8.94 -7.04
CA ARG A 107 5.31 10.12 -7.12
C ARG A 107 4.51 10.32 -5.84
N THR A 108 5.04 9.89 -4.69
CA THR A 108 4.31 9.89 -3.41
C THR A 108 3.75 11.25 -3.03
N ALA A 109 4.49 12.34 -3.22
CA ALA A 109 3.98 13.68 -2.92
C ALA A 109 2.77 14.08 -3.80
N GLU A 110 2.77 13.69 -5.08
CA GLU A 110 1.64 13.91 -5.98
C GLU A 110 0.42 13.08 -5.56
N VAL A 111 0.64 11.83 -5.15
CA VAL A 111 -0.43 10.98 -4.60
C VAL A 111 -1.03 11.62 -3.36
N ALA A 112 -0.20 12.04 -2.40
CA ALA A 112 -0.67 12.70 -1.19
C ALA A 112 -1.43 14.00 -1.51
N ALA A 113 -0.91 14.84 -2.40
CA ALA A 113 -1.60 16.06 -2.84
C ALA A 113 -2.98 15.73 -3.46
N SER A 114 -3.08 14.67 -4.26
CA SER A 114 -4.35 14.22 -4.86
C SER A 114 -5.40 13.74 -3.84
N TYR A 115 -4.95 13.36 -2.64
CA TYR A 115 -5.83 12.98 -1.53
C TYR A 115 -6.24 14.18 -0.67
N GLY A 116 -5.64 15.36 -0.86
CA GLY A 116 -5.97 16.59 -0.12
C GLY A 116 -4.91 17.05 0.88
N PHE A 117 -3.72 16.44 0.92
CA PHE A 117 -2.64 16.93 1.77
C PHE A 117 -2.07 18.26 1.25
N ASP A 118 -2.09 19.29 2.09
CA ASP A 118 -1.77 20.67 1.72
C ASP A 118 -0.26 20.98 1.79
N PHE A 119 0.42 20.82 0.66
CA PHE A 119 1.82 21.24 0.50
C PHE A 119 1.98 22.75 0.27
N THR A 120 0.91 23.48 -0.06
CA THR A 120 0.97 24.92 -0.36
C THR A 120 1.11 25.75 0.90
N SER A 121 0.39 25.40 1.97
CA SER A 121 0.56 26.05 3.29
C SER A 121 1.75 25.53 4.10
N GLY A 122 2.35 24.40 3.70
CA GLY A 122 3.42 23.74 4.45
C GLY A 122 2.92 22.84 5.60
N LEU A 123 1.63 22.55 5.66
CA LEU A 123 1.08 21.53 6.55
C LEU A 123 1.53 20.13 6.11
N ALA A 124 1.54 19.83 4.82
CA ALA A 124 2.21 18.64 4.30
C ALA A 124 3.63 18.98 3.86
N VAL A 125 4.60 18.19 4.30
CA VAL A 125 6.01 18.34 3.93
C VAL A 125 6.64 16.98 3.60
N THR A 126 7.74 17.00 2.87
CA THR A 126 8.53 15.81 2.55
C THR A 126 9.91 15.88 3.20
N THR A 127 10.55 14.73 3.36
CA THR A 127 11.92 14.61 3.86
C THR A 127 12.90 15.52 3.09
N PRO A 128 12.92 15.55 1.74
CA PRO A 128 13.87 16.42 1.05
C PRO A 128 13.55 17.91 1.19
N GLN A 129 12.29 18.31 1.41
CA GLN A 129 11.98 19.71 1.76
C GLN A 129 12.56 20.09 3.13
N ILE A 130 12.44 19.21 4.12
CA ILE A 130 13.04 19.41 5.45
C ILE A 130 14.56 19.51 5.34
N VAL A 131 15.21 18.59 4.63
CA VAL A 131 16.67 18.59 4.48
C VAL A 131 17.15 19.81 3.69
N SER A 132 16.45 20.23 2.63
CA SER A 132 16.81 21.45 1.89
C SER A 132 16.74 22.72 2.75
N GLY A 133 15.82 22.78 3.72
CA GLY A 133 15.72 23.93 4.64
C GLY A 133 16.77 23.91 5.75
N THR A 134 17.29 22.74 6.13
CA THR A 134 18.32 22.58 7.17
C THR A 134 19.20 21.37 6.85
N PRO A 135 20.20 21.53 5.97
CA PRO A 135 21.04 20.43 5.50
C PRO A 135 21.79 19.71 6.63
N GLU A 136 22.01 20.35 7.76
CA GLU A 136 22.68 19.79 8.92
C GLU A 136 21.91 18.64 9.59
N ILE A 137 20.60 18.51 9.33
CA ILE A 137 19.80 17.37 9.82
C ILE A 137 20.33 16.06 9.24
N CYS A 138 20.73 16.05 7.97
CA CYS A 138 21.35 14.90 7.33
C CYS A 138 22.60 15.37 6.57
N PRO A 139 23.81 15.22 7.13
CA PRO A 139 25.05 15.79 6.56
C PRO A 139 25.53 15.07 5.29
N PHE A 140 24.68 14.25 4.67
CA PHE A 140 24.95 13.54 3.42
C PHE A 140 24.10 14.14 2.29
N PRO A 141 24.62 14.22 1.05
CA PRO A 141 23.83 14.71 -0.08
C PRO A 141 22.60 13.81 -0.30
N PRO A 142 21.37 14.36 -0.36
CA PRO A 142 20.19 13.57 -0.64
C PRO A 142 20.24 13.00 -2.06
N LEU A 143 19.71 11.79 -2.26
CA LEU A 143 19.74 11.11 -3.57
C LEU A 143 18.91 11.79 -4.67
N ALA A 144 17.97 12.70 -4.34
CA ALA A 144 17.27 13.55 -5.30
C ALA A 144 16.59 14.75 -4.62
N THR A 145 16.48 15.87 -5.35
CA THR A 145 15.68 17.05 -4.97
C THR A 145 14.25 16.92 -5.49
N THR A 146 13.26 17.26 -4.67
CA THR A 146 11.84 17.27 -5.10
C THR A 146 11.60 18.45 -6.06
N THR A 147 10.64 18.31 -6.97
CA THR A 147 10.12 19.42 -7.82
C THR A 147 9.04 20.25 -7.13
N LEU A 148 8.75 19.99 -5.85
CA LEU A 148 7.76 20.76 -5.10
C LEU A 148 8.25 22.20 -4.88
N PRO A 149 7.32 23.17 -4.78
CA PRO A 149 7.69 24.54 -4.49
C PRO A 149 8.54 24.64 -3.23
N GLY A 150 9.52 25.55 -3.28
CA GLY A 150 10.39 25.88 -2.14
C GLY A 150 9.60 26.61 -1.06
N VAL A 151 8.85 25.86 -0.25
CA VAL A 151 8.26 26.36 0.99
C VAL A 151 9.36 26.34 2.05
N ASN A 152 9.52 27.43 2.82
CA ASN A 152 10.39 27.40 3.99
C ASN A 152 9.73 26.55 5.09
N VAL A 153 9.97 25.25 5.03
CA VAL A 153 9.37 24.28 5.95
C VAL A 153 10.06 24.27 7.32
N ASN A 154 11.21 24.93 7.50
CA ASN A 154 11.95 24.90 8.76
C ASN A 154 11.96 26.25 9.48
N ALA A 155 10.98 27.11 9.21
CA ALA A 155 10.84 28.37 9.92
C ALA A 155 10.78 28.14 11.46
N PRO A 156 11.37 29.01 12.29
CA PRO A 156 11.41 28.81 13.74
C PRO A 156 10.02 28.66 14.38
N ASP A 157 9.00 29.28 13.79
CA ASP A 157 7.59 29.26 14.18
C ASP A 157 6.78 28.16 13.50
N ALA A 158 7.40 27.35 12.63
CA ALA A 158 6.71 26.26 11.95
C ALA A 158 6.08 25.30 13.00
N PRO A 159 4.85 24.81 12.75
CA PRO A 159 4.22 23.82 13.61
C PRO A 159 5.06 22.55 13.71
N ALA A 160 4.96 21.84 14.83
CA ALA A 160 5.58 20.53 14.97
C ALA A 160 4.91 19.52 14.02
N ILE A 161 5.67 18.54 13.54
CA ILE A 161 5.11 17.43 12.77
C ILE A 161 4.33 16.54 13.75
N GLU A 162 3.06 16.34 13.48
CA GLU A 162 2.14 15.59 14.34
C GLU A 162 1.86 14.17 13.83
N ALA A 163 2.14 13.91 12.55
CA ALA A 163 2.13 12.57 12.00
C ALA A 163 3.18 12.38 10.89
N VAL A 164 3.76 11.20 10.84
CA VAL A 164 4.57 10.71 9.73
C VAL A 164 3.76 9.67 8.97
N LEU A 165 3.54 9.90 7.68
CA LEU A 165 2.75 9.05 6.79
C LEU A 165 3.67 8.42 5.74
N ILE A 166 3.99 7.14 5.92
CA ILE A 166 4.82 6.35 5.03
C ILE A 166 3.91 5.71 3.97
N PHE A 167 3.80 6.37 2.82
CA PHE A 167 2.95 5.96 1.70
C PHE A 167 3.56 4.82 0.89
N TYR A 168 4.89 4.76 0.83
CA TYR A 168 5.64 3.78 0.06
C TYR A 168 7.07 3.67 0.58
N GLU A 169 7.78 2.59 0.24
CA GLU A 169 9.18 2.42 0.61
C GLU A 169 10.02 3.57 0.01
N PRO A 170 10.84 4.28 0.80
CA PRO A 170 11.74 5.29 0.27
C PRO A 170 13.00 4.67 -0.36
N ASN A 171 13.65 5.42 -1.26
CA ASN A 171 14.92 4.99 -1.87
C ASN A 171 16.13 5.27 -0.95
N ASP A 172 16.14 6.41 -0.27
CA ASP A 172 17.24 6.84 0.60
C ASP A 172 16.91 6.53 2.07
N TRP A 173 17.12 5.28 2.48
CA TRP A 173 16.80 4.86 3.84
C TRP A 173 17.58 5.67 4.88
N GLY A 174 18.84 6.06 4.62
CA GLY A 174 19.66 6.77 5.60
C GLY A 174 19.05 8.13 5.97
N THR A 175 18.76 8.94 4.96
CA THR A 175 18.14 10.27 5.15
C THR A 175 16.75 10.15 5.78
N GLU A 176 15.94 9.20 5.31
CA GLU A 176 14.56 9.03 5.76
C GLU A 176 14.50 8.52 7.20
N LEU A 177 15.35 7.55 7.58
CA LEU A 177 15.46 7.08 8.95
C LEU A 177 15.83 8.23 9.90
N GLN A 178 16.79 9.09 9.52
CA GLN A 178 17.21 10.23 10.34
C GLN A 178 16.03 11.21 10.55
N VAL A 179 15.43 11.70 9.45
CA VAL A 179 14.37 12.71 9.51
C VAL A 179 13.11 12.17 10.19
N ILE A 180 12.70 10.94 9.91
CA ILE A 180 11.54 10.32 10.58
C ILE A 180 11.82 10.19 12.08
N THR A 181 13.00 9.71 12.48
CA THR A 181 13.31 9.56 13.91
C THR A 181 13.28 10.91 14.62
N ASP A 182 13.79 11.98 13.99
CA ASP A 182 13.75 13.33 14.55
C ASP A 182 12.33 13.92 14.60
N ALA A 183 11.53 13.72 13.55
CA ALA A 183 10.14 14.17 13.50
C ALA A 183 9.28 13.47 14.56
N VAL A 184 9.46 12.16 14.75
CA VAL A 184 8.73 11.36 15.73
C VAL A 184 9.10 11.75 17.16
N ALA A 185 10.39 12.06 17.40
CA ALA A 185 10.87 12.58 18.68
C ALA A 185 10.39 14.01 18.96
N GLY A 186 10.18 14.81 17.90
CA GLY A 186 9.82 16.21 17.99
C GLY A 186 10.89 17.06 18.72
N GLY A 187 10.44 18.07 19.47
CA GLY A 187 11.32 19.02 20.15
C GLY A 187 11.65 20.27 19.34
N ARG A 188 12.32 21.23 19.97
CA ARG A 188 12.83 22.46 19.35
C ARG A 188 14.30 22.65 19.74
N PRO A 189 15.26 22.35 18.86
CA PRO A 189 15.09 21.90 17.47
C PRO A 189 14.57 20.45 17.36
N MET A 190 14.05 20.09 16.19
CA MET A 190 13.51 18.76 15.91
C MET A 190 14.57 17.67 16.17
N GLY A 191 14.19 16.57 16.82
CA GLY A 191 15.08 15.50 17.27
C GLY A 191 15.58 15.61 18.71
N PHE A 192 15.29 16.69 19.44
CA PHE A 192 15.72 16.82 20.84
C PHE A 192 14.88 16.00 21.84
N GLY A 193 13.69 15.54 21.43
CA GLY A 193 12.86 14.67 22.27
C GLY A 193 13.36 13.23 22.34
N ASP A 194 12.81 12.49 23.30
CA ASP A 194 13.06 11.06 23.55
C ASP A 194 11.77 10.21 23.54
N LYS A 195 10.63 10.85 23.32
CA LYS A 195 9.30 10.23 23.29
C LYS A 195 8.69 10.34 21.91
N GLN A 196 7.87 9.34 21.56
CA GLN A 196 7.04 9.40 20.36
C GLN A 196 5.92 10.44 20.56
N VAL A 197 6.08 11.62 19.96
CA VAL A 197 5.08 12.70 19.98
C VAL A 197 4.26 12.79 18.69
N ALA A 198 4.77 12.21 17.59
CA ALA A 198 4.05 12.11 16.33
C ALA A 198 3.48 10.69 16.12
N GLU A 199 2.29 10.62 15.50
CA GLU A 199 1.75 9.35 15.00
C GLU A 199 2.58 8.84 13.81
N VAL A 200 2.67 7.53 13.61
CA VAL A 200 3.42 6.96 12.48
C VAL A 200 2.56 5.95 11.75
N TRP A 201 2.14 6.28 10.54
CA TRP A 201 1.31 5.43 9.72
C TRP A 201 2.13 4.84 8.58
N ALA A 202 1.99 3.54 8.32
CA ALA A 202 2.64 2.89 7.19
C ALA A 202 1.61 2.18 6.32
N SER A 203 1.62 2.46 5.01
CA SER A 203 0.62 1.94 4.08
C SER A 203 0.75 0.45 3.79
N ASN A 204 1.94 -0.12 3.99
CA ASN A 204 2.22 -1.53 3.81
C ASN A 204 3.28 -1.99 4.81
N ALA A 205 3.20 -3.26 5.24
CA ALA A 205 4.15 -3.89 6.16
C ALA A 205 4.80 -5.16 5.58
N ASP A 206 4.80 -5.33 4.26
CA ASP A 206 5.36 -6.53 3.64
C ASP A 206 6.88 -6.53 3.74
N PHE A 207 7.41 -7.51 4.47
CA PHE A 207 8.87 -7.70 4.58
C PHE A 207 9.48 -8.16 3.25
N LEU A 208 8.78 -9.04 2.52
CA LEU A 208 9.20 -9.57 1.23
C LEU A 208 8.13 -9.38 0.17
N TRP A 209 8.56 -9.13 -1.07
CA TRP A 209 7.68 -9.08 -2.23
C TRP A 209 8.34 -9.68 -3.49
N ARG A 210 7.50 -9.97 -4.50
CA ARG A 210 7.93 -10.60 -5.76
C ARG A 210 8.14 -9.58 -6.88
N ALA A 211 9.40 -9.21 -7.09
CA ALA A 211 9.82 -8.39 -8.24
C ALA A 211 10.16 -9.26 -9.48
N GLY A 212 10.84 -8.66 -10.46
CA GLY A 212 11.35 -9.37 -11.65
C GLY A 212 12.56 -10.28 -11.38
N TYR A 213 13.22 -10.17 -10.23
CA TYR A 213 14.36 -11.02 -9.87
C TYR A 213 13.90 -12.41 -9.39
N PRO A 214 14.67 -13.50 -9.59
CA PRO A 214 14.25 -14.86 -9.20
C PRO A 214 14.03 -15.08 -7.71
N VAL A 215 14.62 -14.25 -6.85
CA VAL A 215 14.49 -14.31 -5.38
C VAL A 215 13.71 -13.10 -4.89
N SER A 216 12.82 -13.29 -3.91
CA SER A 216 12.03 -12.21 -3.30
C SER A 216 12.92 -11.07 -2.81
N ARG A 217 12.44 -9.83 -2.93
CA ARG A 217 13.16 -8.61 -2.53
C ARG A 217 12.60 -8.11 -1.20
N LEU A 218 13.41 -7.34 -0.47
CA LEU A 218 12.92 -6.58 0.67
C LEU A 218 11.86 -5.58 0.19
N GLY A 219 10.81 -5.41 0.98
CA GLY A 219 9.80 -4.37 0.78
C GLY A 219 9.79 -3.38 1.94
N ASN A 220 8.75 -2.53 1.99
CA ASN A 220 8.61 -1.51 3.02
C ASN A 220 8.65 -2.09 4.45
N GLY A 221 8.20 -3.33 4.68
CA GLY A 221 8.31 -3.97 5.99
C GLY A 221 9.75 -4.03 6.51
N ALA A 222 10.74 -4.25 5.63
CA ALA A 222 12.15 -4.23 6.02
C ALA A 222 12.64 -2.82 6.39
N PHE A 223 12.12 -1.79 5.73
CA PHE A 223 12.34 -0.39 6.10
C PHE A 223 11.72 -0.09 7.48
N LEU A 224 10.48 -0.54 7.73
CA LEU A 224 9.82 -0.36 9.03
C LEU A 224 10.57 -1.05 10.16
N GLU A 225 11.07 -2.27 9.97
CA GLU A 225 11.89 -2.96 10.97
C GLU A 225 13.21 -2.21 11.23
N SER A 226 13.81 -1.64 10.19
CA SER A 226 15.00 -0.80 10.33
C SER A 226 14.70 0.47 11.13
N LEU A 227 13.56 1.12 10.87
CA LEU A 227 13.09 2.29 11.61
C LEU A 227 12.81 1.97 13.08
N LYS A 228 12.11 0.86 13.36
CA LYS A 228 11.86 0.37 14.73
C LYS A 228 13.17 0.14 15.48
N ALA A 229 14.16 -0.49 14.83
CA ALA A 229 15.46 -0.77 15.43
C ALA A 229 16.25 0.51 15.75
N VAL A 230 16.31 1.47 14.81
CA VAL A 230 16.96 2.77 15.01
C VAL A 230 16.31 3.54 16.16
N TRP A 231 14.98 3.62 16.16
CA TRP A 231 14.22 4.29 17.22
C TRP A 231 14.47 3.68 18.59
N CYS A 232 14.34 2.35 18.71
CA CYS A 232 14.55 1.63 19.97
C CYS A 232 15.98 1.79 20.47
N ARG A 233 16.97 1.72 19.58
CA ARG A 233 18.37 1.91 19.96
C ARG A 233 18.68 3.33 20.45
N ARG A 234 18.04 4.34 19.85
CA ARG A 234 18.22 5.76 20.22
C ARG A 234 17.51 6.13 21.51
N THR A 235 16.27 5.69 21.69
CA THR A 235 15.36 6.18 22.75
C THR A 235 15.20 5.20 23.91
N GLY A 236 15.52 3.92 23.71
CA GLY A 236 15.21 2.85 24.67
C GLY A 236 13.73 2.44 24.69
N HIS A 237 12.92 2.91 23.75
CA HIS A 237 11.49 2.65 23.67
C HIS A 237 11.09 2.01 22.34
N ASP A 238 10.03 1.19 22.34
CA ASP A 238 9.48 0.64 21.10
C ASP A 238 8.75 1.71 20.29
N LEU A 239 8.95 1.70 18.97
CA LEU A 239 8.22 2.57 18.05
C LEU A 239 6.85 1.98 17.75
N LYS A 240 5.79 2.77 17.98
CA LYS A 240 4.42 2.37 17.62
C LYS A 240 4.11 2.87 16.21
N ILE A 241 3.82 1.94 15.31
CA ILE A 241 3.43 2.22 13.93
C ILE A 241 2.02 1.68 13.69
N GLN A 242 1.13 2.54 13.19
CA GLN A 242 -0.16 2.13 12.66
C GLN A 242 0.03 1.59 11.23
N GLU A 243 0.10 0.27 11.12
CA GLU A 243 0.27 -0.41 9.84
C GLU A 243 -1.09 -0.59 9.14
N CYS A 244 -1.11 -0.28 7.85
CA CYS A 244 -2.21 -0.45 6.90
C CYS A 244 -1.77 -1.38 5.76
N GLY A 245 -2.62 -1.56 4.75
CA GLY A 245 -2.39 -2.55 3.70
C GLY A 245 -2.72 -3.96 4.17
N LYS A 246 -2.57 -4.94 3.28
CA LYS A 246 -2.75 -6.36 3.64
C LYS A 246 -1.70 -6.75 4.69
N PRO A 247 -2.05 -7.56 5.71
CA PRO A 247 -3.31 -8.28 5.93
C PRO A 247 -4.36 -7.49 6.74
N HIS A 248 -4.15 -6.19 7.00
CA HIS A 248 -4.93 -5.45 7.98
C HIS A 248 -6.37 -5.23 7.54
N LYS A 249 -7.30 -5.28 8.50
CA LYS A 249 -8.75 -5.21 8.27
C LYS A 249 -9.18 -3.97 7.47
N VAL A 250 -8.53 -2.83 7.69
CA VAL A 250 -8.81 -1.58 6.96
C VAL A 250 -8.72 -1.76 5.43
N GLN A 251 -7.78 -2.58 4.96
CA GLN A 251 -7.60 -2.82 3.52
C GLN A 251 -8.72 -3.71 2.96
N PHE A 252 -9.15 -4.72 3.72
CA PHE A 252 -10.22 -5.63 3.32
C PHE A 252 -11.59 -4.96 3.35
N ASP A 253 -11.84 -4.11 4.34
CA ASP A 253 -13.08 -3.31 4.41
C ASP A 253 -13.16 -2.34 3.22
N ALA A 254 -12.04 -1.69 2.87
CA ALA A 254 -11.96 -0.84 1.68
C ALA A 254 -12.15 -1.62 0.37
N ALA A 255 -11.58 -2.82 0.26
CA ALA A 255 -11.73 -3.69 -0.91
C ALA A 255 -13.18 -4.19 -1.08
N GLU A 256 -13.85 -4.52 0.02
CA GLU A 256 -15.26 -4.93 0.01
C GLU A 256 -16.18 -3.78 -0.43
N ALA A 257 -15.96 -2.58 0.12
CA ALA A 257 -16.68 -1.37 -0.30
C ALA A 257 -16.47 -1.05 -1.79
N MET A 258 -15.22 -1.12 -2.25
CA MET A 258 -14.87 -0.91 -3.66
C MET A 258 -15.56 -1.94 -4.57
N LEU A 259 -15.51 -3.22 -4.20
CA LEU A 259 -16.14 -4.28 -4.99
C LEU A 259 -17.67 -4.12 -5.06
N ALA A 260 -18.28 -3.68 -3.96
CA ALA A 260 -19.71 -3.38 -3.89
C ALA A 260 -20.10 -2.21 -4.80
N GLU A 261 -19.30 -1.14 -4.82
CA GLU A 261 -19.47 -0.02 -5.75
C GLU A 261 -19.36 -0.47 -7.20
N VAL A 262 -18.32 -1.24 -7.54
CA VAL A 262 -18.10 -1.81 -8.87
C VAL A 262 -19.27 -2.68 -9.32
N ALA A 263 -19.89 -3.41 -8.39
CA ALA A 263 -21.04 -4.26 -8.65
C ALA A 263 -22.38 -3.51 -8.61
N GLY A 264 -22.42 -2.25 -8.15
CA GLY A 264 -23.64 -1.49 -7.97
C GLY A 264 -24.58 -2.09 -6.89
N VAL A 265 -24.01 -2.68 -5.84
CA VAL A 265 -24.76 -3.33 -4.74
C VAL A 265 -24.23 -2.90 -3.37
N SER A 266 -24.94 -3.26 -2.30
CA SER A 266 -24.42 -3.14 -0.93
C SER A 266 -23.42 -4.25 -0.62
N THR A 267 -22.43 -3.99 0.23
CA THR A 267 -21.43 -4.96 0.71
C THR A 267 -22.07 -6.25 1.25
N SER A 268 -23.17 -6.13 2.01
CA SER A 268 -23.93 -7.27 2.55
C SER A 268 -24.59 -8.16 1.50
N SER A 269 -24.54 -7.78 0.21
CA SER A 269 -25.08 -8.58 -0.89
C SER A 269 -24.15 -9.72 -1.30
N PHE A 270 -22.87 -9.69 -0.95
CA PHE A 270 -21.94 -10.75 -1.33
C PHE A 270 -22.09 -11.98 -0.44
N SER A 271 -22.35 -13.12 -1.06
CA SER A 271 -22.32 -14.43 -0.39
C SER A 271 -20.90 -14.97 -0.27
N ARG A 272 -20.00 -14.59 -1.19
CA ARG A 272 -18.58 -14.97 -1.22
C ARG A 272 -17.73 -13.90 -1.90
N ILE A 273 -16.55 -13.61 -1.35
CA ILE A 273 -15.52 -12.79 -1.99
C ILE A 273 -14.23 -13.61 -2.00
N TYR A 274 -13.69 -13.87 -3.19
CA TYR A 274 -12.45 -14.64 -3.32
C TYR A 274 -11.24 -13.71 -3.39
N MET A 275 -10.36 -13.79 -2.41
CA MET A 275 -9.04 -13.14 -2.44
C MET A 275 -8.05 -14.07 -3.11
N ILE A 276 -7.56 -13.70 -4.30
CA ILE A 276 -6.52 -14.46 -5.02
C ILE A 276 -5.17 -13.79 -4.75
N GLY A 277 -4.26 -14.51 -4.12
CA GLY A 277 -2.98 -13.97 -3.66
C GLY A 277 -1.85 -15.00 -3.67
N ASP A 278 -0.60 -14.53 -3.66
CA ASP A 278 0.61 -15.35 -3.68
C ASP A 278 1.33 -15.35 -2.32
N ASN A 279 0.99 -14.43 -1.41
CA ASN A 279 1.67 -14.23 -0.14
C ASN A 279 0.82 -14.71 1.05
N PRO A 280 1.19 -15.84 1.70
CA PRO A 280 0.46 -16.36 2.85
C PRO A 280 0.35 -15.37 4.02
N ALA A 281 1.39 -14.53 4.22
CA ALA A 281 1.43 -13.56 5.30
C ALA A 281 0.55 -12.33 5.02
N ALA A 282 0.24 -12.00 3.77
CA ALA A 282 -0.54 -10.81 3.43
C ALA A 282 -1.95 -11.20 2.97
N ASP A 283 -2.06 -11.78 1.78
CA ASP A 283 -3.34 -12.04 1.11
C ASP A 283 -4.18 -13.07 1.86
N ILE A 284 -3.56 -14.20 2.20
CA ILE A 284 -4.26 -15.35 2.76
C ILE A 284 -4.61 -15.11 4.22
N ARG A 285 -3.64 -14.63 5.02
CA ARG A 285 -3.88 -14.25 6.40
C ARG A 285 -4.96 -13.17 6.51
N GLY A 286 -4.89 -12.13 5.67
CA GLY A 286 -5.87 -11.05 5.69
C GLY A 286 -7.27 -11.50 5.32
N ALA A 287 -7.43 -12.27 4.24
CA ALA A 287 -8.73 -12.77 3.82
C ALA A 287 -9.36 -13.70 4.86
N ASN A 288 -8.55 -14.54 5.53
CA ASN A 288 -9.06 -15.42 6.58
C ASN A 288 -9.39 -14.68 7.88
N ALA A 289 -8.69 -13.58 8.17
CA ALA A 289 -8.94 -12.74 9.35
C ALA A 289 -10.08 -11.72 9.15
N ALA A 290 -10.42 -11.37 7.91
CA ALA A 290 -11.51 -10.43 7.60
C ALA A 290 -12.91 -11.00 7.92
N GLU A 291 -13.01 -12.31 8.17
CA GLU A 291 -14.26 -13.03 8.44
C GLU A 291 -15.32 -12.83 7.33
N GLY A 292 -16.60 -13.14 7.59
CA GLY A 292 -17.69 -12.88 6.64
C GLY A 292 -17.59 -13.64 5.29
N PRO A 293 -17.78 -12.96 4.13
CA PRO A 293 -17.84 -13.63 2.83
C PRO A 293 -16.47 -14.04 2.28
N TRP A 294 -15.38 -13.64 2.93
CA TRP A 294 -14.03 -13.80 2.40
C TRP A 294 -13.57 -15.27 2.33
N ARG A 295 -12.98 -15.64 1.19
CA ARG A 295 -12.33 -16.94 0.96
C ARG A 295 -11.01 -16.70 0.25
N SER A 296 -9.93 -17.25 0.79
CA SER A 296 -8.59 -17.10 0.19
C SER A 296 -8.30 -18.19 -0.85
N ILE A 297 -7.66 -17.83 -1.95
CA ILE A 297 -7.09 -18.74 -2.95
C ILE A 297 -5.60 -18.40 -3.09
N LEU A 298 -4.75 -19.34 -2.70
CA LEU A 298 -3.29 -19.20 -2.76
C LEU A 298 -2.76 -19.72 -4.11
N VAL A 299 -2.08 -18.87 -4.86
CA VAL A 299 -1.36 -19.24 -6.09
C VAL A 299 0.12 -19.55 -5.80
N ARG A 300 0.81 -20.17 -6.77
CA ARG A 300 2.22 -20.59 -6.65
C ARG A 300 3.18 -19.81 -7.57
N THR A 301 2.71 -18.70 -8.12
CA THR A 301 3.41 -17.90 -9.13
C THR A 301 4.25 -16.76 -8.54
N GLY A 302 4.27 -16.62 -7.21
CA GLY A 302 4.94 -15.52 -6.53
C GLY A 302 5.75 -15.95 -5.30
N VAL A 303 5.53 -15.29 -4.16
CA VAL A 303 6.22 -15.50 -2.88
C VAL A 303 6.09 -16.95 -2.42
N TYR A 304 4.88 -17.51 -2.44
CA TYR A 304 4.68 -18.92 -2.19
C TYR A 304 4.97 -19.76 -3.44
N GLN A 305 5.82 -20.78 -3.30
CA GLN A 305 6.15 -21.72 -4.38
C GLN A 305 5.80 -23.18 -4.06
N GLY A 306 5.17 -23.43 -2.91
CA GLY A 306 4.96 -24.78 -2.37
C GLY A 306 6.02 -25.18 -1.34
N PRO A 307 5.90 -26.38 -0.73
CA PRO A 307 7.00 -26.97 0.02
C PRO A 307 8.18 -27.13 -0.94
N SER A 308 9.35 -26.59 -0.57
CA SER A 308 10.58 -26.91 -1.29
C SER A 308 10.78 -28.42 -1.20
N HIS A 309 10.66 -29.14 -2.32
CA HIS A 309 11.28 -30.45 -2.43
C HIS A 309 12.78 -30.21 -2.39
N PHE A 310 13.35 -30.14 -1.19
CA PHE A 310 14.72 -30.59 -0.99
C PHE A 310 14.67 -32.10 -1.26
N THR A 311 14.88 -32.50 -2.51
CA THR A 311 15.42 -33.82 -2.82
C THR A 311 16.89 -33.79 -2.40
N GLY A 312 17.11 -33.75 -1.09
CA GLY A 312 18.37 -34.25 -0.56
C GLY A 312 18.29 -35.75 -0.75
N ASP A 313 18.90 -36.24 -1.83
CA ASP A 313 19.28 -37.63 -1.92
C ASP A 313 20.17 -37.91 -0.71
N ALA A 314 19.58 -38.49 0.33
CA ALA A 314 20.31 -39.33 1.25
C ALA A 314 20.57 -40.64 0.51
N ALA A 315 21.58 -40.62 -0.36
CA ALA A 315 22.27 -41.79 -0.84
C ALA A 315 23.63 -41.84 -0.13
N GLU A 316 23.71 -42.80 0.79
CA GLU A 316 24.87 -43.33 1.54
C GLU A 316 25.64 -42.41 2.49
#